data_AF-A0A5M4ALE4-F1
#
_entry.id   AF-A0A5M4ALE4-F1
#
_cell.length_a   1.000
_cell.length_b   1.000
_cell.length_c   1.000
_cell.angle_alpha   90.00
_cell.angle_beta   90.00
_cell.angle_gamma   90.00
#
_symmetry.space_group_name_H-M   'P 1'
#
loop_
_entity.id
_entity.type
_entity.pdbx_description
1 polymer ?
#
loop_
_entity_poly.entity_id
_entity_poly.type
_entity_poly.pdbx_seq_one_letter_code
_entity_poly.pdbx_strand_id
1 'polypeptide(L)'
;MLPCSTREHAFRPEYTGGFDVVIGNPPYVQLQSMGEMSEKLKSCGYEAFDKGADLYCLFTERGYNLLKDGGRQSYIMPNKWMLVAYGKPLRKFLSKTGLRQLLNFGDIQFFQEATTYVSIFVTQKDKIKEKVQVLSLNRKTYQGDFLSEVKANIYDYPSSRFGENEWSIQPHSDFRILERMKQNGSELKELPISINYGIKTGYNDAFFIDEETRKRLIKEDAKSAEIIHPMVRGRNIAGYGITDFEYLIGTFPSLKLDIEEYPAIKQHLLSFGYDRLKQTGDSGARKKTKGEWFETQDSIGYHEEFAKPKIIYPNMTSVFPFVHDESGYLSNDKSFILTAQDESVSLLYLTAVFNSSLAKRWIWYNCPELQGGTREIRKVYFEHFPVPKANEAQTARLGELASERTRSTELIQTRVSGFNKYLKSQTGSDKLSRKLENWHKLDFSEFIKELNKAIKSANKERLNNGSRPVAKVLTKSDEMEWMELFEGKKAEAQILQSEIEKTDKEIGQMVYQLYGLTDEEIAIVETSNH
;
A
#
# COMPACT_ATOMS: atom_id res chain seq x y z
N MET A 1 -35.94 30.64 -26.95
CA MET A 1 -36.19 29.56 -25.97
C MET A 1 -37.69 29.36 -25.89
N LEU A 2 -38.20 28.19 -26.26
CA LEU A 2 -39.56 27.81 -25.89
C LEU A 2 -39.65 27.86 -24.35
N PRO A 3 -40.73 28.37 -23.75
CA PRO A 3 -40.88 28.36 -22.31
C PRO A 3 -40.77 26.91 -21.80
N CYS A 4 -40.04 26.69 -20.71
CA CYS A 4 -40.08 25.42 -19.99
C CYS A 4 -41.54 25.07 -19.76
N SER A 5 -41.96 23.91 -20.28
CA SER A 5 -43.30 23.38 -20.06
C SER A 5 -43.57 23.26 -18.56
N THR A 6 -44.81 23.54 -18.14
CA THR A 6 -45.21 23.29 -16.75
C THR A 6 -45.18 21.78 -16.46
N ARG A 7 -45.12 21.41 -15.18
CA ARG A 7 -45.19 19.99 -14.77
C ARG A 7 -46.45 19.32 -15.33
N GLU A 8 -47.58 20.01 -15.27
CA GLU A 8 -48.86 19.49 -15.80
C GLU A 8 -48.77 19.28 -17.31
N HIS A 9 -48.08 20.16 -18.04
CA HIS A 9 -47.81 19.97 -19.45
C HIS A 9 -46.89 18.78 -19.71
N ALA A 10 -45.79 18.61 -18.97
CA ALA A 10 -44.85 17.51 -19.20
C ALA A 10 -45.42 16.11 -18.89
N PHE A 11 -46.47 16.02 -18.06
CA PHE A 11 -47.09 14.77 -17.62
C PHE A 11 -48.55 14.64 -18.04
N ARG A 12 -48.94 15.24 -19.16
CA ARG A 12 -50.32 15.13 -19.65
C ARG A 12 -50.71 13.68 -19.99
N PRO A 13 -51.96 13.27 -19.72
CA PRO A 13 -52.43 11.90 -19.98
C PRO A 13 -52.37 11.50 -21.46
N GLU A 14 -52.44 12.46 -22.38
CA GLU A 14 -52.31 12.19 -23.82
C GLU A 14 -50.90 11.76 -24.25
N TYR A 15 -49.87 11.98 -23.43
CA TYR A 15 -48.52 11.48 -23.70
C TYR A 15 -48.41 10.03 -23.26
N THR A 16 -48.38 9.12 -24.23
CA THR A 16 -48.31 7.66 -24.03
C THR A 16 -46.93 7.14 -23.64
N GLY A 17 -46.04 7.99 -23.13
CA GLY A 17 -44.97 7.58 -22.22
C GLY A 17 -43.56 8.09 -22.52
N GLY A 18 -42.89 8.49 -21.44
CA GLY A 18 -41.44 8.64 -21.31
C GLY A 18 -40.80 9.84 -22.01
N PHE A 19 -39.60 10.21 -21.56
CA PHE A 19 -38.79 11.29 -22.13
C PHE A 19 -37.72 10.73 -23.08
N ASP A 20 -37.46 11.46 -24.17
CA ASP A 20 -36.30 11.24 -25.06
C ASP A 20 -34.97 11.42 -24.33
N VAL A 21 -34.88 12.50 -23.55
CA VAL A 21 -33.68 12.89 -22.83
C VAL A 21 -34.05 13.37 -21.44
N VAL A 22 -33.36 12.84 -20.42
CA VAL A 22 -33.39 13.36 -19.05
C VAL A 22 -31.99 13.83 -18.70
N ILE A 23 -31.80 15.15 -18.60
CA ILE A 23 -30.51 15.76 -18.24
C ILE A 23 -30.66 16.60 -16.97
N GLY A 24 -29.63 16.63 -16.13
CA GLY A 24 -29.71 17.44 -14.91
C GLY A 24 -28.53 17.33 -13.95
N ASN A 25 -28.64 18.10 -12.88
CA ASN A 25 -27.78 18.10 -11.71
C ASN A 25 -28.68 17.76 -10.50
N PRO A 26 -28.85 16.48 -10.14
CA PRO A 26 -29.73 16.06 -9.05
C PRO A 26 -29.27 16.63 -7.69
N PRO A 27 -30.15 16.69 -6.68
CA PRO A 27 -29.82 17.26 -5.37
C PRO A 27 -28.81 16.40 -4.59
N TYR A 28 -27.81 17.06 -3.98
CA TYR A 28 -26.76 16.42 -3.17
C TYR A 28 -27.12 16.49 -1.68
N VAL A 29 -28.12 15.71 -1.28
CA VAL A 29 -28.64 15.67 0.10
C VAL A 29 -28.60 14.24 0.61
N GLN A 30 -28.00 14.02 1.78
CA GLN A 30 -27.96 12.70 2.40
C GLN A 30 -29.37 12.25 2.80
N LEU A 31 -29.78 11.04 2.42
CA LEU A 31 -31.12 10.52 2.73
C LEU A 31 -31.39 10.48 4.23
N GLN A 32 -30.37 10.17 5.05
CA GLN A 32 -30.48 10.13 6.50
C GLN A 32 -30.83 11.49 7.14
N SER A 33 -30.49 12.62 6.51
CA SER A 33 -30.82 13.95 7.04
C SER A 33 -32.26 14.39 6.74
N MET A 34 -33.00 13.61 5.95
CA MET A 34 -34.37 13.95 5.51
C MET A 34 -35.47 13.47 6.47
N GLY A 35 -35.12 12.90 7.63
CA GLY A 35 -36.09 12.46 8.64
C GLY A 35 -37.13 11.48 8.09
N GLU A 36 -38.42 11.74 8.35
CA GLU A 36 -39.55 10.91 7.90
C GLU A 36 -39.59 10.70 6.38
N MET A 37 -39.10 11.67 5.59
CA MET A 37 -39.08 11.54 4.13
C MET A 37 -38.18 10.38 3.69
N SER A 38 -37.12 10.08 4.44
CA SER A 38 -36.22 8.95 4.18
C SER A 38 -36.97 7.62 4.23
N GLU A 39 -37.82 7.43 5.25
CA GLU A 39 -38.62 6.21 5.41
C GLU A 39 -39.73 6.13 4.35
N LYS A 40 -40.32 7.27 3.94
CA LYS A 40 -41.24 7.30 2.79
C LYS A 40 -40.55 6.87 1.50
N LEU A 41 -39.37 7.40 1.21
CA LEU A 41 -38.59 7.03 0.02
C LEU A 41 -38.16 5.56 0.02
N LYS A 42 -37.85 5.00 1.19
CA LYS A 42 -37.60 3.57 1.36
C LYS A 42 -38.79 2.71 0.94
N SER A 43 -40.01 3.14 1.28
CA SER A 43 -41.25 2.44 0.92
C SER A 43 -41.60 2.51 -0.57
N CYS A 44 -40.94 3.37 -1.34
CA CYS A 44 -41.17 3.50 -2.78
C CYS A 44 -40.51 2.39 -3.63
N GLY A 45 -39.70 1.51 -3.03
CA GLY A 45 -39.18 0.32 -3.72
C GLY A 45 -38.06 0.56 -4.73
N TYR A 46 -37.28 1.64 -4.57
CA TYR A 46 -36.13 1.92 -5.44
C TYR A 46 -35.02 0.87 -5.29
N GLU A 47 -34.53 0.32 -6.41
CA GLU A 47 -33.37 -0.58 -6.45
C GLU A 47 -32.08 0.11 -5.96
N ALA A 48 -31.93 1.41 -6.21
CA ALA A 48 -30.77 2.21 -5.84
C ALA A 48 -30.81 2.73 -4.39
N PHE A 49 -31.80 2.31 -3.58
CA PHE A 49 -31.95 2.77 -2.20
C PHE A 49 -30.88 2.20 -1.27
N ASP A 50 -30.24 3.09 -0.52
CA ASP A 50 -29.45 2.79 0.68
C ASP A 50 -29.68 3.92 1.69
N LYS A 51 -29.81 3.61 2.98
CA LYS A 51 -30.09 4.62 4.01
C LYS A 51 -28.97 5.67 4.15
N GLY A 52 -27.72 5.26 3.91
CA GLY A 52 -26.55 6.14 3.94
C GLY A 52 -26.25 6.83 2.61
N ALA A 53 -27.03 6.57 1.55
CA ALA A 53 -26.84 7.19 0.26
C ALA A 53 -27.35 8.64 0.22
N ASP A 54 -26.92 9.34 -0.82
CA ASP A 54 -27.45 10.64 -1.20
C ASP A 54 -28.68 10.50 -2.10
N LEU A 55 -29.54 11.52 -2.07
CA LEU A 55 -30.79 11.59 -2.83
C LEU A 55 -30.60 11.47 -4.35
N TYR A 56 -29.43 11.87 -4.89
CA TYR A 56 -29.12 11.70 -6.31
C TYR A 56 -29.17 10.23 -6.77
N CYS A 57 -28.94 9.26 -5.88
CA CYS A 57 -29.07 7.84 -6.20
C CYS A 57 -30.51 7.49 -6.62
N LEU A 58 -31.50 7.97 -5.87
CA LEU A 58 -32.92 7.74 -6.18
C LEU A 58 -33.38 8.55 -7.39
N PHE A 59 -32.88 9.78 -7.54
CA PHE A 59 -33.12 10.58 -8.75
C PHE A 59 -32.57 9.90 -10.00
N THR A 60 -31.44 9.20 -9.90
CA THR A 60 -30.84 8.48 -11.02
C THR A 60 -31.78 7.39 -11.52
N GLU A 61 -32.26 6.53 -10.62
CA GLU A 61 -33.23 5.50 -10.97
C GLU A 61 -34.57 6.09 -11.46
N ARG A 62 -35.07 7.14 -10.80
CA ARG A 62 -36.30 7.80 -11.22
C ARG A 62 -36.18 8.41 -12.62
N GLY A 63 -35.07 9.08 -12.91
CA GLY A 63 -34.78 9.67 -14.22
C GLY A 63 -34.73 8.60 -15.31
N TYR A 64 -34.12 7.45 -15.02
CA TYR A 64 -34.06 6.32 -15.95
C TYR A 64 -35.45 5.73 -16.23
N ASN A 65 -36.25 5.52 -15.19
CA ASN A 65 -37.60 4.97 -15.30
C ASN A 65 -38.56 5.90 -16.06
N LEU A 66 -38.27 7.19 -16.09
CA LEU A 66 -38.98 8.18 -16.88
C LEU A 66 -38.56 8.19 -18.36
N LEU A 67 -37.54 7.45 -18.78
CA LEU A 67 -37.16 7.38 -20.20
C LEU A 67 -38.14 6.51 -20.99
N LYS A 68 -38.36 6.91 -22.25
CA LYS A 68 -38.90 6.00 -23.26
C LYS A 68 -37.81 5.04 -23.73
N ASP A 69 -38.19 3.95 -24.40
CA ASP A 69 -37.22 3.03 -24.98
C ASP A 69 -36.32 3.75 -26.00
N GLY A 70 -35.02 3.52 -25.90
CA GLY A 70 -33.99 4.23 -26.63
C GLY A 70 -33.64 5.63 -26.09
N GLY A 71 -34.42 6.17 -25.15
CA GLY A 71 -34.16 7.45 -24.49
C GLY A 71 -32.87 7.44 -23.67
N ARG A 72 -32.29 8.62 -23.42
CA ARG A 72 -31.01 8.77 -22.72
C ARG A 72 -31.12 9.64 -21.47
N GLN A 73 -30.38 9.27 -20.44
CA GLN A 73 -30.20 10.08 -19.25
C GLN A 73 -28.74 10.48 -19.10
N SER A 74 -28.50 11.72 -18.68
CA SER A 74 -27.18 12.21 -18.29
C SER A 74 -27.25 13.08 -17.06
N TYR A 75 -26.54 12.71 -16.00
CA TYR A 75 -26.40 13.54 -14.80
C TYR A 75 -24.95 13.82 -14.48
N ILE A 76 -24.72 15.04 -13.97
CA ILE A 76 -23.54 15.37 -13.17
C ILE A 76 -23.86 15.07 -11.71
N MET A 77 -23.01 14.30 -11.03
CA MET A 77 -23.20 13.95 -9.62
C MET A 77 -21.85 13.76 -8.93
N PRO A 78 -21.78 13.79 -7.58
CA PRO A 78 -20.53 13.49 -6.88
C PRO A 78 -19.96 12.16 -7.35
N ASN A 79 -18.65 11.96 -7.43
CA ASN A 79 -18.08 10.68 -7.87
C ASN A 79 -17.99 9.61 -6.76
N LYS A 80 -18.23 10.00 -5.50
CA LYS A 80 -18.06 9.15 -4.32
C LYS A 80 -18.86 7.83 -4.38
N TRP A 81 -20.06 7.81 -4.96
CA TRP A 81 -20.88 6.60 -5.11
C TRP A 81 -20.18 5.48 -5.90
N MET A 82 -19.16 5.79 -6.70
CA MET A 82 -18.39 4.81 -7.46
C MET A 82 -17.58 3.89 -6.54
N LEU A 83 -17.14 4.38 -5.37
CA LEU A 83 -16.16 3.68 -4.54
C LEU A 83 -16.68 3.31 -3.14
N VAL A 84 -17.73 3.97 -2.64
CA VAL A 84 -18.21 3.73 -1.26
C VAL A 84 -19.31 2.69 -1.17
N ALA A 85 -19.47 2.11 0.02
CA ALA A 85 -20.44 1.04 0.29
C ALA A 85 -21.89 1.41 -0.04
N TYR A 86 -22.36 2.61 0.34
CA TYR A 86 -23.74 3.04 0.06
C TYR A 86 -24.05 3.11 -1.44
N GLY A 87 -23.02 3.23 -2.30
CA GLY A 87 -23.19 3.32 -3.75
C GLY A 87 -23.44 1.95 -4.40
N LYS A 88 -23.29 0.85 -3.66
CA LYS A 88 -23.46 -0.52 -4.17
C LYS A 88 -24.80 -0.73 -4.89
N PRO A 89 -25.96 -0.31 -4.35
CA PRO A 89 -27.23 -0.47 -5.04
C PRO A 89 -27.33 0.35 -6.33
N LEU A 90 -26.82 1.59 -6.34
CA LEU A 90 -26.77 2.42 -7.55
C LEU A 90 -25.88 1.79 -8.64
N ARG A 91 -24.70 1.29 -8.28
CA ARG A 91 -23.79 0.60 -9.22
C ARG A 91 -24.45 -0.66 -9.81
N LYS A 92 -25.11 -1.45 -8.97
CA LYS A 92 -25.89 -2.63 -9.38
C LYS A 92 -27.05 -2.28 -10.32
N PHE A 93 -27.74 -1.17 -10.07
CA PHE A 93 -28.79 -0.67 -10.95
C PHE A 93 -28.21 -0.25 -12.31
N LEU A 94 -27.22 0.64 -12.31
CA LEU A 94 -26.61 1.16 -13.54
C LEU A 94 -25.95 0.07 -14.38
N SER A 95 -25.35 -0.97 -13.78
CA SER A 95 -24.75 -2.09 -14.52
C SER A 95 -25.76 -2.92 -15.31
N LYS A 96 -27.05 -2.83 -14.97
CA LYS A 96 -28.15 -3.48 -15.73
C LYS A 96 -28.73 -2.58 -16.83
N THR A 97 -28.40 -1.29 -16.81
CA THR A 97 -28.89 -0.33 -17.80
C THR A 97 -28.02 -0.32 -19.06
N GLY A 98 -28.47 0.34 -20.12
CA GLY A 98 -27.65 0.64 -21.28
C GLY A 98 -26.63 1.74 -21.00
N LEU A 99 -25.74 1.58 -20.01
CA LEU A 99 -24.66 2.53 -19.72
C LEU A 99 -23.82 2.76 -20.99
N ARG A 100 -23.56 4.02 -21.33
CA ARG A 100 -22.85 4.46 -22.54
C ARG A 100 -21.58 5.21 -22.19
N GLN A 101 -21.62 6.09 -21.20
CA GLN A 101 -20.47 6.89 -20.79
C GLN A 101 -20.36 7.01 -19.27
N LEU A 102 -19.13 7.05 -18.76
CA LEU A 102 -18.81 7.42 -17.38
C LEU A 102 -17.50 8.23 -17.33
N LEU A 103 -17.63 9.53 -17.09
CA LEU A 103 -16.53 10.49 -17.01
C LEU A 103 -16.29 10.82 -15.54
N ASN A 104 -15.17 10.35 -14.99
CA ASN A 104 -14.75 10.64 -13.63
C ASN A 104 -13.65 11.72 -13.63
N PHE A 105 -13.86 12.79 -12.87
CA PHE A 105 -12.94 13.91 -12.79
C PHE A 105 -12.13 13.96 -11.49
N GLY A 106 -12.05 12.83 -10.78
CA GLY A 106 -11.10 12.65 -9.69
C GLY A 106 -11.25 13.72 -8.61
N ASP A 107 -10.18 14.48 -8.36
CA ASP A 107 -10.12 15.56 -7.37
C ASP A 107 -10.13 16.98 -8.01
N ILE A 108 -10.59 17.10 -9.26
CA ILE A 108 -10.71 18.39 -9.96
C ILE A 108 -11.88 19.19 -9.36
N GLN A 109 -11.63 20.46 -9.01
CA GLN A 109 -12.64 21.38 -8.54
C GLN A 109 -13.13 22.28 -9.67
N PHE A 110 -14.31 21.97 -10.23
CA PHE A 110 -14.95 22.80 -11.27
C PHE A 110 -15.80 23.94 -10.71
N PHE A 111 -16.20 23.86 -9.44
CA PHE A 111 -17.12 24.81 -8.81
C PHE A 111 -16.43 25.49 -7.64
N GLN A 112 -16.20 26.81 -7.72
CA GLN A 112 -15.47 27.55 -6.68
C GLN A 112 -16.17 27.52 -5.30
N GLU A 113 -17.50 27.47 -5.30
CA GLU A 113 -18.33 27.51 -4.08
C GLU A 113 -18.65 26.11 -3.51
N ALA A 114 -18.24 25.03 -4.19
CA ALA A 114 -18.55 23.67 -3.77
C ALA A 114 -17.30 22.77 -3.75
N THR A 115 -17.06 22.10 -2.62
CA THR A 115 -15.95 21.15 -2.46
C THR A 115 -16.23 19.78 -3.08
N THR A 116 -17.22 19.66 -3.96
CA THR A 116 -17.69 18.38 -4.49
C THR A 116 -16.90 17.97 -5.71
N TYR A 117 -16.36 16.75 -5.65
CA TYR A 117 -15.74 16.09 -6.79
C TYR A 117 -16.78 15.36 -7.62
N VAL A 118 -16.81 15.62 -8.92
CA VAL A 118 -17.93 15.23 -9.79
C VAL A 118 -17.56 14.14 -10.79
N SER A 119 -18.60 13.45 -11.22
CA SER A 119 -18.63 12.52 -12.35
C SER A 119 -19.82 12.86 -13.24
N ILE A 120 -19.72 12.53 -14.52
CA ILE A 120 -20.83 12.60 -15.47
C ILE A 120 -21.04 11.20 -16.02
N PHE A 121 -22.28 10.71 -16.04
CA PHE A 121 -22.59 9.45 -16.72
C PHE A 121 -23.65 9.67 -17.79
N VAL A 122 -23.66 8.79 -18.79
CA VAL A 122 -24.73 8.70 -19.78
C VAL A 122 -25.22 7.26 -19.80
N THR A 123 -26.52 7.05 -19.57
CA THR A 123 -27.18 5.75 -19.75
C THR A 123 -28.32 5.86 -20.75
N GLN A 124 -28.65 4.75 -21.39
CA GLN A 124 -29.71 4.64 -22.37
C GLN A 124 -30.67 3.52 -21.94
N LYS A 125 -31.97 3.74 -22.12
CA LYS A 125 -33.00 2.71 -21.91
C LYS A 125 -33.03 1.74 -23.09
N ASP A 126 -32.01 0.91 -23.15
CA ASP A 126 -31.71 0.01 -24.26
C ASP A 126 -30.83 -1.14 -23.74
N LYS A 127 -30.54 -2.12 -24.58
CA LYS A 127 -29.67 -3.25 -24.26
C LYS A 127 -28.28 -2.78 -23.80
N ILE A 128 -27.68 -3.57 -22.91
CA ILE A 128 -26.29 -3.43 -22.49
C ILE A 128 -25.41 -3.59 -23.73
N LYS A 129 -24.45 -2.68 -23.92
CA LYS A 129 -23.42 -2.80 -24.95
C LYS A 129 -22.20 -3.50 -24.38
N GLU A 130 -21.36 -4.08 -25.24
CA GLU A 130 -20.10 -4.72 -24.81
C GLU A 130 -19.09 -3.73 -24.22
N LYS A 131 -19.21 -2.44 -24.58
CA LYS A 131 -18.27 -1.38 -24.20
C LYS A 131 -19.01 -0.14 -23.71
N VAL A 132 -18.38 0.55 -22.77
CA VAL A 132 -18.77 1.85 -22.22
C VAL A 132 -17.60 2.80 -22.42
N GLN A 133 -17.86 4.03 -22.86
CA GLN A 133 -16.80 5.02 -22.96
C GLN A 133 -16.52 5.62 -21.59
N VAL A 134 -15.27 5.58 -21.15
CA VAL A 134 -14.90 6.07 -19.82
C VAL A 134 -13.79 7.11 -19.91
N LEU A 135 -13.69 7.92 -18.87
CA LEU A 135 -12.62 8.86 -18.66
C LEU A 135 -12.29 8.93 -17.18
N SER A 136 -11.00 9.02 -16.86
CA SER A 136 -10.51 9.30 -15.51
C SER A 136 -9.46 10.40 -15.59
N LEU A 137 -9.80 11.57 -15.05
CA LEU A 137 -8.90 12.72 -14.91
C LEU A 137 -8.81 13.12 -13.44
N ASN A 138 -7.74 13.81 -13.08
CA ASN A 138 -7.55 14.39 -11.75
C ASN A 138 -6.80 15.73 -11.89
N ARG A 139 -6.62 16.45 -10.78
CA ARG A 139 -5.98 17.77 -10.78
C ARG A 139 -4.55 17.79 -11.34
N LYS A 140 -3.85 16.65 -11.35
CA LYS A 140 -2.49 16.54 -11.90
C LYS A 140 -2.50 16.35 -13.42
N THR A 141 -3.57 15.77 -13.97
CA THR A 141 -3.69 15.49 -15.42
C THR A 141 -4.54 16.53 -16.14
N TYR A 142 -5.34 17.31 -15.40
CA TYR A 142 -6.19 18.35 -15.95
C TYR A 142 -5.43 19.66 -16.16
N GLN A 143 -5.46 20.20 -17.38
CA GLN A 143 -4.75 21.42 -17.80
C GLN A 143 -5.68 22.63 -18.00
N GLY A 144 -7.00 22.44 -17.94
CA GLY A 144 -7.98 23.52 -17.98
C GLY A 144 -8.82 23.58 -19.26
N ASP A 145 -8.48 22.82 -20.31
CA ASP A 145 -9.30 22.74 -21.53
C ASP A 145 -10.21 21.51 -21.47
N PHE A 146 -11.40 21.70 -20.89
CA PHE A 146 -12.35 20.62 -20.67
C PHE A 146 -12.68 19.82 -21.94
N LEU A 147 -12.97 20.48 -23.07
CA LEU A 147 -13.44 19.77 -24.26
C LEU A 147 -12.31 19.01 -24.94
N SER A 148 -11.13 19.61 -25.05
CA SER A 148 -9.98 18.95 -25.67
C SER A 148 -9.51 17.76 -24.82
N GLU A 149 -9.49 17.91 -23.50
CA GLU A 149 -9.06 16.84 -22.61
C GLU A 149 -10.05 15.68 -22.54
N VAL A 150 -11.36 15.95 -22.52
CA VAL A 150 -12.37 14.88 -22.59
C VAL A 150 -12.23 14.10 -23.90
N LYS A 151 -12.05 14.79 -25.02
CA LYS A 151 -11.86 14.14 -26.33
C LYS A 151 -10.58 13.32 -26.38
N ALA A 152 -9.49 13.80 -25.79
CA ALA A 152 -8.18 13.14 -25.83
C ALA A 152 -8.09 11.92 -24.90
N ASN A 153 -8.84 11.92 -23.78
CA ASN A 153 -8.68 10.91 -22.72
C ASN A 153 -9.82 9.90 -22.61
N ILE A 154 -10.91 10.08 -23.36
CA ILE A 154 -12.00 9.10 -23.36
C ILE A 154 -11.57 7.83 -24.10
N TYR A 155 -11.92 6.67 -23.55
CA TYR A 155 -11.58 5.37 -24.15
C TYR A 155 -12.64 4.30 -23.89
N ASP A 156 -12.61 3.23 -24.68
CA ASP A 156 -13.51 2.10 -24.54
C ASP A 156 -13.13 1.21 -23.34
N TYR A 157 -14.09 0.97 -22.45
CA TYR A 157 -13.96 0.10 -21.29
C TYR A 157 -14.95 -1.07 -21.36
N PRO A 158 -14.54 -2.32 -21.06
CA PRO A 158 -15.44 -3.47 -21.12
C PRO A 158 -16.62 -3.32 -20.15
N SER A 159 -17.84 -3.51 -20.64
CA SER A 159 -19.03 -3.37 -19.79
C SER A 159 -19.10 -4.40 -18.67
N SER A 160 -18.47 -5.56 -18.85
CA SER A 160 -18.34 -6.63 -17.86
C SER A 160 -17.57 -6.22 -16.60
N ARG A 161 -16.83 -5.11 -16.64
CA ARG A 161 -16.14 -4.53 -15.47
C ARG A 161 -17.08 -3.73 -14.57
N PHE A 162 -18.29 -3.40 -15.04
CA PHE A 162 -19.30 -2.73 -14.24
C PHE A 162 -20.23 -3.75 -13.57
N GLY A 163 -20.37 -3.64 -12.25
CA GLY A 163 -21.24 -4.48 -11.44
C GLY A 163 -21.57 -3.81 -10.11
N GLU A 164 -21.86 -4.56 -9.07
CA GLU A 164 -22.13 -4.01 -7.74
C GLU A 164 -20.86 -3.60 -6.96
N ASN A 165 -19.70 -4.11 -7.36
CA ASN A 165 -18.41 -3.77 -6.80
C ASN A 165 -17.98 -2.34 -7.16
N GLU A 166 -16.91 -1.86 -6.53
CA GLU A 166 -16.37 -0.52 -6.74
C GLU A 166 -15.95 -0.28 -8.20
N TRP A 167 -16.24 0.91 -8.71
CA TRP A 167 -15.93 1.32 -10.08
C TRP A 167 -14.68 2.19 -10.08
N SER A 168 -13.51 1.56 -9.95
CA SER A 168 -12.22 2.24 -10.05
C SER A 168 -11.80 2.35 -11.52
N ILE A 169 -12.05 3.50 -12.12
CA ILE A 169 -11.66 3.80 -13.51
C ILE A 169 -10.27 4.43 -13.53
N GLN A 170 -9.34 3.81 -14.25
CA GLN A 170 -7.98 4.30 -14.42
C GLN A 170 -7.90 5.34 -15.56
N PRO A 171 -6.89 6.21 -15.58
CA PRO A 171 -6.52 6.94 -16.80
C PRO A 171 -6.29 5.97 -17.96
N HIS A 172 -6.54 6.41 -19.20
CA HIS A 172 -6.43 5.53 -20.38
C HIS A 172 -5.02 4.92 -20.53
N SER A 173 -3.99 5.72 -20.28
CA SER A 173 -2.59 5.28 -20.28
C SER A 173 -2.35 4.14 -19.29
N ASP A 174 -2.81 4.30 -18.05
CA ASP A 174 -2.72 3.29 -17.01
C ASP A 174 -3.49 2.02 -17.35
N PHE A 175 -4.71 2.17 -17.88
CA PHE A 175 -5.51 1.04 -18.31
C PHE A 175 -4.78 0.20 -19.37
N ARG A 176 -4.18 0.85 -20.38
CA ARG A 176 -3.40 0.16 -21.41
C ARG A 176 -2.20 -0.60 -20.83
N ILE A 177 -1.46 0.02 -19.92
CA ILE A 177 -0.30 -0.60 -19.26
C ILE A 177 -0.74 -1.82 -18.44
N LEU A 178 -1.80 -1.70 -17.63
CA LEU A 178 -2.30 -2.79 -16.79
C LEU A 178 -2.88 -3.95 -17.63
N GLU A 179 -3.59 -3.66 -18.72
CA GLU A 179 -4.06 -4.70 -19.64
C GLU A 179 -2.88 -5.40 -20.33
N ARG A 180 -1.83 -4.68 -20.68
CA ARG A 180 -0.61 -5.27 -21.24
C ARG A 180 0.10 -6.18 -20.22
N MET A 181 0.19 -5.75 -18.96
CA MET A 181 0.70 -6.62 -17.88
C MET A 181 -0.10 -7.91 -17.77
N LYS A 182 -1.44 -7.80 -17.82
CA LYS A 182 -2.34 -8.96 -17.78
C LYS A 182 -2.19 -9.88 -18.99
N GLN A 183 -2.03 -9.34 -20.20
CA GLN A 183 -1.89 -10.12 -21.43
C GLN A 183 -0.56 -10.88 -21.51
N ASN A 184 0.52 -10.27 -21.03
CA ASN A 184 1.88 -10.82 -21.10
C ASN A 184 2.35 -11.49 -19.80
N GLY A 185 1.46 -11.63 -18.82
CA GLY A 185 1.72 -12.29 -17.55
C GLY A 185 0.80 -13.47 -17.27
N SER A 186 1.15 -14.23 -16.24
CA SER A 186 0.32 -15.26 -15.61
C SER A 186 0.02 -14.84 -14.17
N GLU A 187 -1.15 -15.18 -13.63
CA GLU A 187 -1.46 -14.78 -12.24
C GLU A 187 -0.49 -15.45 -11.26
N LEU A 188 -0.02 -14.71 -10.25
CA LEU A 188 0.94 -15.23 -9.26
C LEU A 188 0.47 -16.53 -8.59
N LYS A 189 -0.83 -16.68 -8.36
CA LYS A 189 -1.45 -17.91 -7.80
C LYS A 189 -1.31 -19.15 -8.69
N GLU A 190 -0.98 -18.99 -9.97
CA GLU A 190 -0.76 -20.10 -10.91
C GLU A 190 0.65 -20.70 -10.77
N LEU A 191 1.57 -19.98 -10.11
CA LEU A 191 2.90 -20.49 -9.81
C LEU A 191 2.85 -21.42 -8.58
N PRO A 192 3.76 -22.42 -8.49
CA PRO A 192 3.87 -23.28 -7.31
C PRO A 192 4.49 -22.51 -6.13
N ILE A 193 3.69 -21.64 -5.52
CA ILE A 193 4.09 -20.75 -4.43
C ILE A 193 3.10 -20.82 -3.26
N SER A 194 3.59 -20.50 -2.06
CA SER A 194 2.78 -20.35 -0.86
C SER A 194 2.91 -18.93 -0.33
N ILE A 195 1.77 -18.25 -0.11
CA ILE A 195 1.72 -16.95 0.59
C ILE A 195 1.10 -17.15 1.96
N ASN A 196 1.86 -16.82 3.01
CA ASN A 196 1.48 -17.00 4.41
C ASN A 196 1.57 -15.70 5.19
N TYR A 197 0.68 -15.53 6.17
CA TYR A 197 0.62 -14.33 7.01
C TYR A 197 1.69 -14.37 8.11
N GLY A 198 2.19 -13.22 8.54
CA GLY A 198 3.13 -13.15 9.66
C GLY A 198 2.50 -13.47 11.02
N ILE A 199 3.34 -13.50 12.04
CA ILE A 199 3.01 -14.01 13.37
C ILE A 199 2.26 -12.98 14.20
N LYS A 200 1.14 -13.40 14.79
CA LYS A 200 0.35 -12.62 15.73
C LYS A 200 0.54 -13.15 17.15
N THR A 201 1.23 -12.39 17.99
CA THR A 201 1.53 -12.78 19.38
C THR A 201 0.35 -12.55 20.33
N GLY A 202 -0.49 -11.55 20.05
CA GLY A 202 -1.58 -11.11 20.94
C GLY A 202 -1.13 -10.23 22.12
N TYR A 203 0.18 -10.11 22.39
CA TYR A 203 0.74 -9.16 23.36
C TYR A 203 2.25 -8.95 23.15
N ASN A 204 2.60 -8.08 22.20
CA ASN A 204 3.98 -7.92 21.72
C ASN A 204 5.01 -7.69 22.83
N ASP A 205 4.71 -6.91 23.87
CA ASP A 205 5.66 -6.55 24.93
C ASP A 205 6.29 -7.77 25.63
N ALA A 206 5.56 -8.89 25.72
CA ALA A 206 6.07 -10.11 26.34
C ALA A 206 6.93 -10.97 25.39
N PHE A 207 6.62 -10.94 24.09
CA PHE A 207 7.20 -11.85 23.10
C PHE A 207 8.31 -11.22 22.25
N PHE A 208 8.29 -9.90 22.08
CA PHE A 208 9.31 -9.16 21.36
C PHE A 208 10.39 -8.74 22.34
N ILE A 209 11.64 -9.12 22.06
CA ILE A 209 12.77 -8.88 22.94
C ILE A 209 13.94 -8.26 22.18
N ASP A 210 14.72 -7.44 22.88
CA ASP A 210 15.96 -6.89 22.36
C ASP A 210 17.14 -7.86 22.51
N GLU A 211 18.30 -7.48 21.95
CA GLU A 211 19.53 -8.28 22.01
C GLU A 211 19.99 -8.55 23.46
N GLU A 212 19.85 -7.57 24.35
CA GLU A 212 20.29 -7.69 25.74
C GLU A 212 19.42 -8.70 26.51
N THR A 213 18.10 -8.63 26.32
CA THR A 213 17.15 -9.60 26.88
C THR A 213 17.41 -11.00 26.30
N ARG A 214 17.63 -11.12 24.99
CA ARG A 214 18.00 -12.39 24.35
C ARG A 214 19.24 -13.01 25.00
N LYS A 215 20.33 -12.25 25.13
CA LYS A 215 21.59 -12.73 25.74
C LYS A 215 21.37 -13.16 27.19
N ARG A 216 20.59 -12.39 27.96
CA ARG A 216 20.26 -12.71 29.35
C ARG A 216 19.52 -14.05 29.44
N LEU A 217 18.47 -14.25 28.63
CA LEU A 217 17.66 -15.47 28.65
C LEU A 217 18.49 -16.71 28.26
N ILE A 218 19.32 -16.61 27.21
CA ILE A 218 20.20 -17.70 26.78
C ILE A 218 21.27 -18.01 27.84
N LYS A 219 21.75 -17.00 28.58
CA LYS A 219 22.70 -17.19 29.67
C LYS A 219 22.07 -17.87 30.89
N GLU A 220 20.83 -17.53 31.22
CA GLU A 220 20.06 -18.14 32.30
C GLU A 220 19.66 -19.59 31.97
N ASP A 221 19.31 -19.85 30.70
CA ASP A 221 18.95 -21.15 30.17
C ASP A 221 19.32 -21.24 28.68
N ALA A 222 20.36 -22.03 28.38
CA ALA A 222 20.88 -22.18 27.02
C ALA A 222 19.83 -22.73 26.04
N LYS A 223 18.82 -23.50 26.52
CA LYS A 223 17.76 -24.05 25.67
C LYS A 223 16.85 -22.96 25.10
N SER A 224 16.77 -21.80 25.74
CA SER A 224 16.05 -20.62 25.24
C SER A 224 16.42 -20.24 23.81
N ALA A 225 17.66 -20.53 23.38
CA ALA A 225 18.13 -20.25 22.03
C ALA A 225 17.33 -21.00 20.94
N GLU A 226 16.72 -22.16 21.25
CA GLU A 226 15.94 -22.96 20.29
C GLU A 226 14.66 -22.26 19.81
N ILE A 227 14.08 -21.41 20.67
CA ILE A 227 12.78 -20.77 20.45
C ILE A 227 12.88 -19.24 20.40
N ILE A 228 14.08 -18.66 20.41
CA ILE A 228 14.29 -17.23 20.17
C ILE A 228 14.78 -17.04 18.73
N HIS A 229 13.99 -16.38 17.91
CA HIS A 229 14.30 -16.17 16.50
C HIS A 229 14.37 -14.68 16.15
N PRO A 230 15.25 -14.27 15.22
CA PRO A 230 15.22 -12.91 14.70
C PRO A 230 13.90 -12.67 13.96
N MET A 231 13.32 -11.49 14.12
CA MET A 231 12.02 -11.12 13.59
C MET A 231 12.03 -9.70 13.05
N VAL A 232 11.45 -9.53 11.87
CA VAL A 232 11.28 -8.24 11.20
C VAL A 232 9.84 -7.75 11.33
N ARG A 233 9.68 -6.45 11.61
CA ARG A 233 8.39 -5.78 11.56
C ARG A 233 8.16 -5.18 10.19
N GLY A 234 6.89 -5.10 9.77
CA GLY A 234 6.53 -4.53 8.46
C GLY A 234 7.18 -3.17 8.12
N ARG A 235 7.35 -2.29 9.12
CA ARG A 235 7.97 -0.96 8.95
C ARG A 235 9.49 -1.01 8.65
N ASN A 236 10.14 -2.12 8.96
CA ASN A 236 11.59 -2.31 8.78
C ASN A 236 11.93 -3.03 7.46
N ILE A 237 10.91 -3.48 6.71
CA ILE A 237 11.08 -4.08 5.39
C ILE A 237 11.30 -2.96 4.38
N ALA A 238 12.45 -2.97 3.71
CA ALA A 238 12.77 -2.08 2.60
C ALA A 238 12.95 -2.90 1.31
N GLY A 239 12.89 -2.23 0.15
CA GLY A 239 13.15 -2.90 -1.12
C GLY A 239 14.58 -3.44 -1.12
N TYR A 240 14.74 -4.74 -1.35
CA TYR A 240 16.01 -5.46 -1.30
C TYR A 240 16.81 -5.31 0.00
N GLY A 241 16.16 -5.14 1.15
CA GLY A 241 16.87 -5.12 2.43
C GLY A 241 16.00 -4.99 3.66
N ILE A 242 16.56 -5.35 4.81
CA ILE A 242 15.95 -5.19 6.13
C ILE A 242 16.71 -4.08 6.86
N THR A 243 15.99 -3.06 7.31
CA THR A 243 16.60 -1.86 7.93
C THR A 243 16.87 -2.02 9.42
N ASP A 244 16.10 -2.88 10.09
CA ASP A 244 16.22 -3.16 11.52
C ASP A 244 15.42 -4.43 11.87
N PHE A 245 15.80 -5.11 12.96
CA PHE A 245 15.11 -6.30 13.45
C PHE A 245 15.19 -6.39 14.97
N GLU A 246 14.28 -7.16 15.54
CA GLU A 246 14.29 -7.54 16.96
C GLU A 246 14.15 -9.06 17.07
N TYR A 247 13.98 -9.60 18.27
CA TYR A 247 13.81 -11.04 18.45
C TYR A 247 12.40 -11.38 18.92
N LEU A 248 11.94 -12.56 18.54
CA LEU A 248 10.67 -13.14 18.93
C LEU A 248 10.91 -14.41 19.76
N ILE A 249 10.23 -14.52 20.89
CA ILE A 249 10.01 -15.81 21.58
C ILE A 249 8.92 -16.58 20.83
N GLY A 250 9.32 -17.60 20.06
CA GLY A 250 8.51 -18.37 19.13
C GLY A 250 7.74 -19.54 19.76
N THR A 251 6.91 -19.28 20.77
CA THR A 251 6.05 -20.31 21.40
C THR A 251 4.75 -20.53 20.62
N PHE A 252 4.85 -21.12 19.43
CA PHE A 252 3.68 -21.34 18.57
C PHE A 252 2.84 -22.54 19.05
N PRO A 253 1.50 -22.44 19.10
CA PRO A 253 0.64 -23.58 19.45
C PRO A 253 0.84 -24.84 18.58
N SER A 254 1.30 -24.69 17.32
CA SER A 254 1.62 -25.81 16.44
C SER A 254 2.78 -26.68 16.94
N LEU A 255 3.72 -26.09 17.70
CA LEU A 255 4.89 -26.78 18.22
C LEU A 255 4.59 -27.66 19.44
N LYS A 256 3.45 -27.43 20.12
CA LYS A 256 3.03 -28.16 21.33
C LYS A 256 4.15 -28.25 22.38
N LEU A 257 4.79 -27.10 22.64
CA LEU A 257 5.92 -27.02 23.56
C LEU A 257 5.48 -27.31 24.99
N ASP A 258 6.35 -27.96 25.76
CA ASP A 258 6.28 -27.95 27.22
C ASP A 258 7.10 -26.76 27.76
N ILE A 259 6.41 -25.75 28.29
CA ILE A 259 7.04 -24.53 28.81
C ILE A 259 7.93 -24.79 30.04
N GLU A 260 7.74 -25.92 30.74
CA GLU A 260 8.60 -26.30 31.86
C GLU A 260 10.03 -26.64 31.41
N GLU A 261 10.23 -27.01 30.14
CA GLU A 261 11.54 -27.25 29.57
C GLU A 261 12.34 -25.96 29.29
N TYR A 262 11.68 -24.79 29.36
CA TYR A 262 12.27 -23.48 29.08
C TYR A 262 12.09 -22.52 30.28
N PRO A 263 12.69 -22.81 31.45
CA PRO A 263 12.45 -22.07 32.69
C PRO A 263 12.73 -20.57 32.59
N ALA A 264 13.79 -20.13 31.89
CA ALA A 264 14.08 -18.69 31.75
C ALA A 264 12.99 -17.97 30.94
N ILE A 265 12.52 -18.59 29.85
CA ILE A 265 11.42 -18.08 29.02
C ILE A 265 10.13 -18.03 29.83
N LYS A 266 9.81 -19.10 30.57
CA LYS A 266 8.65 -19.15 31.45
C LYS A 266 8.65 -18.00 32.45
N GLN A 267 9.77 -17.76 33.15
CA GLN A 267 9.89 -16.68 34.13
C GLN A 267 9.78 -15.30 33.47
N HIS A 268 10.42 -15.11 32.31
CA HIS A 268 10.29 -13.88 31.53
C HIS A 268 8.84 -13.58 31.17
N LEU A 269 8.11 -14.54 30.62
CA LEU A 269 6.70 -14.36 30.27
C LEU A 269 5.85 -14.08 31.52
N LEU A 270 6.04 -14.84 32.62
CA LEU A 270 5.31 -14.61 33.87
C LEU A 270 5.57 -13.23 34.49
N SER A 271 6.71 -12.59 34.22
CA SER A 271 7.01 -11.23 34.70
C SER A 271 6.03 -10.16 34.16
N PHE A 272 5.33 -10.45 33.06
CA PHE A 272 4.27 -9.60 32.50
C PHE A 272 2.88 -9.89 33.10
N GLY A 273 2.77 -10.89 33.97
CA GLY A 273 1.56 -11.29 34.66
C GLY A 273 0.77 -12.40 33.95
N TYR A 274 0.49 -13.49 34.67
CA TYR A 274 -0.30 -14.62 34.15
C TYR A 274 -1.69 -14.18 33.66
N ASP A 275 -2.39 -13.36 34.43
CA ASP A 275 -3.73 -12.87 34.07
C ASP A 275 -3.74 -12.01 32.81
N ARG A 276 -2.62 -11.34 32.51
CA ARG A 276 -2.44 -10.58 31.28
C ARG A 276 -2.21 -11.49 30.07
N LEU A 277 -1.47 -12.58 30.27
CA LEU A 277 -1.07 -13.50 29.21
C LEU A 277 -2.07 -14.61 28.90
N LYS A 278 -2.90 -15.03 29.86
CA LYS A 278 -3.93 -16.05 29.62
C LYS A 278 -4.85 -15.62 28.47
N GLN A 279 -5.27 -16.59 27.67
CA GLN A 279 -6.06 -16.37 26.46
C GLN A 279 -7.54 -16.68 26.72
N THR A 280 -8.13 -16.09 27.76
CA THR A 280 -9.53 -16.34 28.18
C THR A 280 -10.54 -15.38 27.55
N GLY A 281 -10.08 -14.21 27.08
CA GLY A 281 -10.93 -13.14 26.55
C GLY A 281 -11.58 -12.26 27.62
N ASP A 282 -11.26 -12.46 28.90
CA ASP A 282 -11.74 -11.61 29.99
C ASP A 282 -11.09 -10.22 29.93
N SER A 283 -11.66 -9.24 30.65
CA SER A 283 -11.09 -7.90 30.75
C SER A 283 -9.64 -7.96 31.26
N GLY A 284 -8.71 -7.36 30.51
CA GLY A 284 -7.29 -7.36 30.86
C GLY A 284 -6.50 -8.56 30.34
N ALA A 285 -7.15 -9.66 29.94
CA ALA A 285 -6.52 -10.83 29.35
C ALA A 285 -6.33 -10.70 27.83
N ARG A 286 -5.59 -11.64 27.22
CA ARG A 286 -5.53 -11.76 25.76
C ARG A 286 -6.83 -12.33 25.20
N LYS A 287 -7.03 -12.16 23.89
CA LYS A 287 -8.18 -12.69 23.15
C LYS A 287 -8.40 -14.17 23.47
N LYS A 288 -9.65 -14.60 23.58
CA LYS A 288 -9.98 -16.01 23.80
C LYS A 288 -9.49 -16.89 22.66
N THR A 289 -8.64 -17.87 22.96
CA THR A 289 -8.18 -18.90 22.01
C THR A 289 -8.20 -20.28 22.69
N LYS A 290 -7.71 -21.31 21.98
CA LYS A 290 -7.47 -22.64 22.54
C LYS A 290 -6.01 -22.87 22.96
N GLY A 291 -5.16 -21.85 22.78
CA GLY A 291 -3.74 -21.95 23.09
C GLY A 291 -3.48 -21.72 24.58
N GLU A 292 -2.31 -22.16 25.01
CA GLU A 292 -1.82 -21.97 26.36
C GLU A 292 -1.44 -20.51 26.63
N TRP A 293 -1.36 -20.13 27.91
CA TRP A 293 -1.10 -18.75 28.32
C TRP A 293 0.26 -18.22 27.84
N PHE A 294 1.24 -19.09 27.60
CA PHE A 294 2.59 -18.74 27.14
C PHE A 294 2.72 -18.76 25.62
N GLU A 295 1.71 -19.22 24.88
CA GLU A 295 1.78 -19.35 23.43
C GLU A 295 1.43 -18.04 22.71
N THR A 296 1.86 -17.89 21.45
CA THR A 296 1.35 -16.83 20.57
C THR A 296 -0.16 -17.02 20.30
N GLN A 297 -0.83 -15.97 19.80
CA GLN A 297 -2.28 -16.00 19.64
C GLN A 297 -2.74 -16.96 18.53
N ASP A 298 -2.03 -16.99 17.40
CA ASP A 298 -2.39 -17.82 16.26
C ASP A 298 -1.51 -19.09 16.25
N SER A 299 -2.04 -20.20 15.72
CA SER A 299 -1.37 -21.51 15.79
C SER A 299 -0.08 -21.61 14.97
N ILE A 300 0.02 -20.86 13.88
CA ILE A 300 1.16 -20.87 12.93
C ILE A 300 1.55 -22.31 12.50
N GLY A 301 0.63 -23.02 11.85
CA GLY A 301 0.88 -24.39 11.33
C GLY A 301 1.89 -24.46 10.18
N TYR A 302 2.27 -23.32 9.62
CA TYR A 302 3.25 -23.17 8.53
C TYR A 302 4.59 -22.62 9.05
N HIS A 303 4.92 -22.80 10.34
CA HIS A 303 6.13 -22.19 10.93
C HIS A 303 7.43 -22.59 10.21
N GLU A 304 7.50 -23.78 9.63
CA GLU A 304 8.65 -24.26 8.85
C GLU A 304 8.89 -23.42 7.58
N GLU A 305 7.85 -22.79 7.02
CA GLU A 305 7.98 -21.91 5.85
C GLU A 305 8.85 -20.67 6.14
N PHE A 306 8.93 -20.23 7.40
CA PHE A 306 9.82 -19.12 7.76
C PHE A 306 11.30 -19.51 7.73
N ALA A 307 11.65 -20.80 7.79
CA ALA A 307 13.03 -21.23 7.68
C ALA A 307 13.51 -21.35 6.22
N LYS A 308 12.57 -21.46 5.27
CA LYS A 308 12.88 -21.55 3.84
C LYS A 308 13.32 -20.19 3.27
N PRO A 309 14.08 -20.19 2.16
CA PRO A 309 14.20 -19.01 1.31
C PRO A 309 12.81 -18.45 0.96
N LYS A 310 12.63 -17.16 1.14
CA LYS A 310 11.31 -16.51 1.01
C LYS A 310 11.41 -15.06 0.62
N ILE A 311 10.33 -14.50 0.11
CA ILE A 311 10.15 -13.05 -0.04
C ILE A 311 9.31 -12.55 1.13
N ILE A 312 9.78 -11.52 1.83
CA ILE A 312 9.04 -10.85 2.90
C ILE A 312 8.53 -9.51 2.37
N TYR A 313 7.25 -9.20 2.62
CA TYR A 313 6.66 -7.93 2.22
C TYR A 313 5.60 -7.44 3.23
N PRO A 314 5.44 -6.12 3.41
CA PRO A 314 4.48 -5.57 4.36
C PRO A 314 3.03 -5.70 3.86
N ASN A 315 2.09 -5.94 4.77
CA ASN A 315 0.66 -5.95 4.47
C ASN A 315 0.13 -4.54 4.15
N MET A 316 0.62 -3.50 4.83
CA MET A 316 0.16 -2.12 4.63
C MET A 316 1.37 -1.21 4.40
N THR A 317 1.46 -0.59 3.23
CA THR A 317 2.60 0.28 2.89
C THR A 317 2.25 1.27 1.78
N SER A 318 3.01 2.36 1.68
CA SER A 318 2.97 3.33 0.58
C SER A 318 4.22 3.29 -0.31
N VAL A 319 5.19 2.40 -0.02
CA VAL A 319 6.46 2.31 -0.76
C VAL A 319 6.69 0.93 -1.42
N PHE A 320 5.77 0.00 -1.20
CA PHE A 320 5.70 -1.34 -1.81
C PHE A 320 7.05 -2.11 -1.87
N PRO A 321 7.72 -2.32 -0.72
CA PRO A 321 9.02 -2.99 -0.69
C PRO A 321 8.89 -4.52 -0.63
N PHE A 322 9.79 -5.21 -1.34
CA PHE A 322 9.94 -6.67 -1.27
C PHE A 322 11.41 -7.02 -1.03
N VAL A 323 11.67 -7.99 -0.16
CA VAL A 323 13.03 -8.45 0.16
C VAL A 323 13.09 -9.98 0.09
N HIS A 324 14.12 -10.50 -0.58
CA HIS A 324 14.47 -11.91 -0.53
C HIS A 324 15.24 -12.20 0.76
N ASP A 325 14.82 -13.20 1.51
CA ASP A 325 15.41 -13.60 2.77
C ASP A 325 15.80 -15.08 2.77
N GLU A 326 17.07 -15.33 3.05
CA GLU A 326 17.65 -16.65 3.32
C GLU A 326 18.11 -16.80 4.78
N SER A 327 18.01 -15.74 5.60
CA SER A 327 18.49 -15.71 6.98
C SER A 327 17.51 -16.32 7.99
N GLY A 328 16.33 -16.73 7.54
CA GLY A 328 15.31 -17.34 8.41
C GLY A 328 14.58 -16.35 9.31
N TYR A 329 14.48 -15.08 8.91
CA TYR A 329 13.74 -14.08 9.70
C TYR A 329 12.27 -14.48 9.82
N LEU A 330 11.76 -14.43 11.05
CA LEU A 330 10.33 -14.38 11.28
C LEU A 330 9.78 -13.01 10.89
N SER A 331 8.48 -12.93 10.65
CA SER A 331 7.82 -11.66 10.37
C SER A 331 6.51 -11.54 11.15
N ASN A 332 6.15 -10.33 11.54
CA ASN A 332 4.95 -10.10 12.37
C ASN A 332 3.66 -10.03 11.53
N ASP A 333 2.50 -9.97 12.17
CA ASP A 333 1.17 -9.83 11.55
C ASP A 333 0.98 -8.56 10.68
N LYS A 334 2.02 -7.76 10.46
CA LYS A 334 2.02 -6.62 9.52
C LYS A 334 2.79 -6.93 8.23
N SER A 335 3.11 -8.19 7.99
CA SER A 335 3.76 -8.69 6.78
C SER A 335 3.22 -10.05 6.36
N PHE A 336 3.58 -10.43 5.14
CA PHE A 336 3.40 -11.76 4.58
C PHE A 336 4.77 -12.31 4.16
N ILE A 337 4.85 -13.62 4.05
CA ILE A 337 5.96 -14.32 3.40
C ILE A 337 5.44 -15.04 2.15
N LEU A 338 6.28 -15.10 1.12
CA LEU A 338 6.07 -15.89 -0.08
C LEU A 338 7.22 -16.88 -0.25
N THR A 339 6.91 -18.17 -0.33
CA THR A 339 7.87 -19.26 -0.55
C THR A 339 7.59 -19.95 -1.88
N ALA A 340 8.65 -20.46 -2.52
CA ALA A 340 8.53 -21.37 -3.65
C ALA A 340 8.28 -22.81 -3.14
N GLN A 341 7.43 -23.56 -3.82
CA GLN A 341 7.16 -24.97 -3.50
C GLN A 341 8.12 -25.93 -4.25
N ASP A 342 8.68 -25.47 -5.37
CA ASP A 342 9.69 -26.20 -6.15
C ASP A 342 10.65 -25.24 -6.88
N GLU A 343 11.65 -25.80 -7.57
CA GLU A 343 12.73 -25.06 -8.25
C GLU A 343 12.29 -24.35 -9.53
N SER A 344 11.05 -24.54 -10.00
CA SER A 344 10.54 -23.83 -11.19
C SER A 344 10.30 -22.34 -10.93
N VAL A 345 10.29 -21.92 -9.67
CA VAL A 345 10.07 -20.53 -9.25
C VAL A 345 11.36 -19.94 -8.70
N SER A 346 11.90 -18.94 -9.39
CA SER A 346 13.01 -18.13 -8.88
C SER A 346 12.48 -16.97 -8.02
N LEU A 347 12.73 -17.04 -6.71
CA LEU A 347 12.37 -15.97 -5.77
C LEU A 347 13.17 -14.68 -6.01
N LEU A 348 14.41 -14.78 -6.48
CA LEU A 348 15.22 -13.61 -6.83
C LEU A 348 14.64 -12.89 -8.06
N TYR A 349 14.21 -13.63 -9.08
CA TYR A 349 13.49 -13.08 -10.23
C TYR A 349 12.21 -12.35 -9.80
N LEU A 350 11.38 -13.00 -8.97
CA LEU A 350 10.16 -12.38 -8.44
C LEU A 350 10.48 -11.13 -7.61
N THR A 351 11.56 -11.14 -6.83
CA THR A 351 12.02 -9.97 -6.06
C THR A 351 12.37 -8.79 -6.97
N ALA A 352 13.03 -9.03 -8.11
CA ALA A 352 13.30 -8.01 -9.11
C ALA A 352 12.00 -7.41 -9.68
N VAL A 353 11.08 -8.28 -10.09
CA VAL A 353 9.79 -7.89 -10.68
C VAL A 353 8.93 -7.10 -9.68
N PHE A 354 8.81 -7.56 -8.44
CA PHE A 354 7.94 -6.95 -7.44
C PHE A 354 8.43 -5.58 -6.95
N ASN A 355 9.74 -5.31 -7.02
CA ASN A 355 10.28 -3.99 -6.70
C ASN A 355 10.25 -2.99 -7.89
N SER A 356 9.82 -3.41 -9.08
CA SER A 356 9.75 -2.56 -10.28
C SER A 356 8.66 -1.49 -10.20
N SER A 357 8.82 -0.40 -10.97
CA SER A 357 7.81 0.68 -11.07
C SER A 357 6.46 0.17 -11.59
N LEU A 358 6.44 -0.86 -12.45
CA LEU A 358 5.20 -1.49 -12.89
C LEU A 358 4.49 -2.24 -11.77
N ALA A 359 5.24 -2.94 -10.90
CA ALA A 359 4.63 -3.61 -9.78
C ALA A 359 3.97 -2.62 -8.80
N LYS A 360 4.64 -1.50 -8.52
CA LYS A 360 4.08 -0.39 -7.73
C LYS A 360 2.78 0.13 -8.34
N ARG A 361 2.76 0.37 -9.65
CA ARG A 361 1.56 0.82 -10.39
C ARG A 361 0.43 -0.20 -10.32
N TRP A 362 0.74 -1.48 -10.48
CA TRP A 362 -0.28 -2.53 -10.35
C TRP A 362 -0.87 -2.58 -8.94
N ILE A 363 -0.03 -2.55 -7.90
CA ILE A 363 -0.48 -2.53 -6.50
C ILE A 363 -1.36 -1.31 -6.24
N TRP A 364 -0.98 -0.14 -6.75
CA TRP A 364 -1.76 1.10 -6.61
C TRP A 364 -3.21 0.94 -7.09
N TYR A 365 -3.43 0.29 -8.24
CA TYR A 365 -4.76 0.18 -8.83
C TYR A 365 -5.55 -1.08 -8.43
N ASN A 366 -4.88 -2.12 -7.93
CA ASN A 366 -5.52 -3.42 -7.66
C ASN A 366 -5.56 -3.80 -6.19
N CYS A 367 -4.85 -3.09 -5.31
CA CYS A 367 -4.92 -3.28 -3.86
C CYS A 367 -5.75 -2.16 -3.20
N PRO A 368 -6.57 -2.47 -2.18
CA PRO A 368 -7.40 -1.48 -1.50
C PRO A 368 -6.60 -0.30 -0.94
N GLU A 369 -7.17 0.89 -1.03
CA GLU A 369 -6.61 2.10 -0.41
C GLU A 369 -6.99 2.18 1.08
N LEU A 370 -6.00 2.50 1.89
CA LEU A 370 -6.13 2.89 3.29
C LEU A 370 -5.74 4.36 3.45
N GLN A 371 -5.86 4.91 4.67
CA GLN A 371 -5.52 6.31 4.93
C GLN A 371 -4.09 6.68 4.49
N GLY A 372 -3.95 7.88 3.91
CA GLY A 372 -2.65 8.46 3.56
C GLY A 372 -1.96 7.86 2.33
N GLY A 373 -2.71 7.26 1.40
CA GLY A 373 -2.15 6.65 0.18
C GLY A 373 -1.49 5.29 0.43
N THR A 374 -1.74 4.69 1.59
CA THR A 374 -1.29 3.32 1.92
C THR A 374 -2.13 2.31 1.16
N ARG A 375 -1.53 1.25 0.62
CA ARG A 375 -2.26 0.11 0.04
C ARG A 375 -2.20 -1.11 0.95
N GLU A 376 -3.26 -1.91 0.94
CA GLU A 376 -3.30 -3.20 1.64
C GLU A 376 -2.99 -4.37 0.70
N ILE A 377 -1.79 -4.94 0.82
CA ILE A 377 -1.25 -6.02 -0.03
C ILE A 377 -1.55 -7.40 0.60
N ARG A 378 -2.82 -7.70 0.85
CA ARG A 378 -3.19 -9.06 1.31
C ARG A 378 -3.04 -10.08 0.19
N LYS A 379 -2.83 -11.35 0.58
CA LYS A 379 -2.82 -12.51 -0.33
C LYS A 379 -3.97 -12.48 -1.35
N VAL A 380 -5.21 -12.29 -0.90
CA VAL A 380 -6.42 -12.29 -1.75
C VAL A 380 -6.38 -11.27 -2.90
N TYR A 381 -5.57 -10.21 -2.79
CA TYR A 381 -5.36 -9.26 -3.86
C TYR A 381 -4.08 -9.61 -4.63
N PHE A 382 -2.97 -9.77 -3.92
CA PHE A 382 -1.64 -9.89 -4.53
C PHE A 382 -1.44 -11.21 -5.30
N GLU A 383 -2.19 -12.26 -4.98
CA GLU A 383 -2.15 -13.53 -5.73
C GLU A 383 -2.64 -13.41 -7.18
N HIS A 384 -3.29 -12.28 -7.53
CA HIS A 384 -3.68 -11.94 -8.90
C HIS A 384 -2.65 -11.09 -9.65
N PHE A 385 -1.48 -10.79 -9.05
CA PHE A 385 -0.41 -10.06 -9.71
C PHE A 385 0.01 -10.79 -11.00
N PRO A 386 0.00 -10.16 -12.19
CA PRO A 386 0.46 -10.78 -13.43
C PRO A 386 1.98 -10.88 -13.41
N VAL A 387 2.54 -12.06 -13.17
CA VAL A 387 3.99 -12.31 -13.27
C VAL A 387 4.36 -12.41 -14.75
N PRO A 388 5.35 -11.63 -15.24
CA PRO A 388 5.68 -11.63 -16.66
C PRO A 388 6.24 -12.98 -17.10
N LYS A 389 6.00 -13.37 -18.35
CA LYS A 389 6.63 -14.57 -18.92
C LYS A 389 8.08 -14.25 -19.30
N ALA A 390 9.02 -15.02 -18.76
CA ALA A 390 10.45 -14.90 -19.06
C ALA A 390 11.04 -16.26 -19.43
N ASN A 391 12.03 -16.27 -20.32
CA ASN A 391 12.83 -17.47 -20.55
C ASN A 391 13.88 -17.66 -19.43
N GLU A 392 14.59 -18.78 -19.46
CA GLU A 392 15.60 -19.12 -18.45
C GLU A 392 16.71 -18.06 -18.32
N ALA A 393 17.24 -17.57 -19.46
CA ALA A 393 18.28 -16.54 -19.46
C ALA A 393 17.81 -15.20 -18.88
N GLN A 394 16.59 -14.77 -19.20
CA GLN A 394 15.98 -13.57 -18.65
C GLN A 394 15.70 -13.71 -17.15
N THR A 395 15.22 -14.89 -16.73
CA THR A 395 14.97 -15.22 -15.32
C THR A 395 16.25 -15.18 -14.51
N ALA A 396 17.31 -15.83 -15.02
CA ALA A 396 18.63 -15.83 -14.39
C ALA A 396 19.20 -14.41 -14.29
N ARG A 397 19.18 -13.64 -15.39
CA ARG A 397 19.74 -12.28 -15.40
C ARG A 397 19.02 -11.33 -14.43
N LEU A 398 17.69 -11.38 -14.36
CA LEU A 398 16.95 -10.58 -13.38
C LEU A 398 17.21 -11.04 -11.94
N GLY A 399 17.41 -12.35 -11.73
CA GLY A 399 17.83 -12.88 -10.44
C GLY A 399 19.21 -12.39 -10.00
N GLU A 400 20.19 -12.37 -10.91
CA GLU A 400 21.52 -11.80 -10.69
C GLU A 400 21.44 -10.32 -10.32
N LEU A 401 20.68 -9.54 -11.08
CA LEU A 401 20.48 -8.11 -10.81
C LEU A 401 19.82 -7.88 -9.44
N ALA A 402 18.85 -8.70 -9.04
CA ALA A 402 18.27 -8.63 -7.70
C ALA A 402 19.29 -8.90 -6.59
N SER A 403 20.18 -9.89 -6.78
CA SER A 403 21.27 -10.19 -5.85
C SER A 403 22.29 -9.05 -5.78
N GLU A 404 22.70 -8.50 -6.93
CA GLU A 404 23.58 -7.33 -7.01
C GLU A 404 22.98 -6.13 -6.28
N ARG A 405 21.69 -5.84 -6.52
CA ARG A 405 20.95 -4.76 -5.86
C ARG A 405 20.91 -4.98 -4.34
N THR A 406 20.58 -6.19 -3.89
CA THR A 406 20.52 -6.55 -2.47
C THR A 406 21.88 -6.31 -1.80
N ARG A 407 22.96 -6.79 -2.41
CA ARG A 407 24.33 -6.59 -1.92
C ARG A 407 24.70 -5.10 -1.83
N SER A 408 24.42 -4.30 -2.86
CA SER A 408 24.71 -2.86 -2.82
C SER A 408 23.88 -2.14 -1.75
N THR A 409 22.66 -2.61 -1.48
CA THR A 409 21.78 -2.10 -0.42
C THR A 409 22.34 -2.38 0.98
N GLU A 410 22.80 -3.60 1.22
CA GLU A 410 23.43 -3.99 2.48
C GLU A 410 24.74 -3.22 2.70
N LEU A 411 25.54 -3.04 1.64
CA LEU A 411 26.79 -2.29 1.70
C LEU A 411 26.54 -0.82 2.06
N ILE A 412 25.58 -0.15 1.41
CA ILE A 412 25.29 1.26 1.71
C ILE A 412 24.72 1.41 3.12
N GLN A 413 23.85 0.50 3.56
CA GLN A 413 23.32 0.49 4.93
C GLN A 413 24.44 0.28 5.97
N THR A 414 25.38 -0.62 5.69
CA THR A 414 26.54 -0.87 6.56
C THR A 414 27.44 0.36 6.65
N ARG A 415 27.71 1.02 5.53
CA ARG A 415 28.52 2.26 5.49
C ARG A 415 27.86 3.41 6.24
N VAL A 416 26.56 3.63 5.99
CA VAL A 416 25.78 4.68 6.64
C VAL A 416 25.66 4.44 8.14
N SER A 417 25.31 3.22 8.56
CA SER A 417 25.20 2.88 9.99
C SER A 417 26.56 2.91 10.70
N GLY A 418 27.64 2.49 10.03
CA GLY A 418 29.01 2.58 10.53
C GLY A 418 29.43 4.02 10.81
N PHE A 419 29.18 4.95 9.87
CA PHE A 419 29.48 6.36 10.10
C PHE A 419 28.55 6.98 11.15
N ASN A 420 27.26 6.60 11.19
CA ASN A 420 26.35 7.03 12.26
C ASN A 420 26.86 6.62 13.65
N LYS A 421 27.41 5.41 13.81
CA LYS A 421 28.04 4.97 15.07
C LYS A 421 29.25 5.85 15.42
N TYR A 422 30.08 6.18 14.44
CA TYR A 422 31.19 7.10 14.64
C TYR A 422 30.72 8.51 15.05
N LEU A 423 29.71 9.08 14.38
CA LEU A 423 29.14 10.38 14.73
C LEU A 423 28.54 10.39 16.16
N LYS A 424 27.88 9.31 16.58
CA LYS A 424 27.41 9.15 17.97
C LYS A 424 28.57 9.20 18.97
N SER A 425 29.68 8.53 18.69
CA SER A 425 30.87 8.61 19.55
C SER A 425 31.49 10.01 19.60
N GLN A 426 31.49 10.75 18.49
CA GLN A 426 32.04 12.10 18.43
C GLN A 426 31.14 13.13 19.12
N THR A 427 29.82 12.91 19.14
CA THR A 427 28.86 13.80 19.80
C THR A 427 28.66 13.50 21.28
N GLY A 428 29.00 12.28 21.72
CA GLY A 428 28.72 11.80 23.08
C GLY A 428 27.21 11.59 23.34
N SER A 429 26.43 11.38 22.27
CA SER A 429 24.98 11.16 22.29
C SER A 429 24.63 9.88 21.55
N ASP A 430 23.74 9.07 22.13
CA ASP A 430 23.22 7.85 21.49
C ASP A 430 22.18 8.14 20.39
N LYS A 431 21.73 9.40 20.29
CA LYS A 431 20.72 9.86 19.33
C LYS A 431 21.30 10.89 18.37
N LEU A 432 21.01 10.71 17.08
CA LEU A 432 21.30 11.66 16.01
C LEU A 432 19.99 12.24 15.46
N SER A 433 20.06 13.41 14.80
CA SER A 433 18.91 13.94 14.06
C SER A 433 18.70 13.13 12.78
N ARG A 434 17.46 13.04 12.28
CA ARG A 434 17.15 12.35 11.02
C ARG A 434 17.98 12.88 9.83
N LYS A 435 18.30 14.19 9.81
CA LYS A 435 19.19 14.76 8.79
C LYS A 435 20.59 14.18 8.91
N LEU A 436 21.15 14.16 10.12
CA LEU A 436 22.50 13.67 10.36
C LEU A 436 22.61 12.14 10.16
N GLU A 437 21.56 11.37 10.45
CA GLU A 437 21.50 9.94 10.10
C GLU A 437 21.53 9.69 8.59
N ASN A 438 21.12 10.69 7.81
CA ASN A 438 21.14 10.70 6.34
C ASN A 438 22.25 11.63 5.80
N TRP A 439 23.38 11.73 6.51
CA TRP A 439 24.52 12.60 6.19
C TRP A 439 24.98 12.53 4.73
N HIS A 440 24.89 11.36 4.09
CA HIS A 440 25.29 11.13 2.70
C HIS A 440 24.45 11.93 1.68
N LYS A 441 23.30 12.47 2.11
CA LYS A 441 22.41 13.33 1.30
C LYS A 441 22.64 14.83 1.53
N LEU A 442 23.47 15.20 2.51
CA LEU A 442 23.71 16.60 2.88
C LEU A 442 24.88 17.18 2.07
N ASP A 443 24.91 18.49 1.89
CA ASP A 443 26.17 19.17 1.59
C ASP A 443 27.01 19.34 2.86
N PHE A 444 28.30 19.68 2.70
CA PHE A 444 29.20 19.81 3.85
C PHE A 444 28.75 20.89 4.84
N SER A 445 28.19 22.00 4.35
CA SER A 445 27.74 23.11 5.19
C SER A 445 26.53 22.73 6.06
N GLU A 446 25.62 21.92 5.52
CA GLU A 446 24.49 21.35 6.24
C GLU A 446 24.96 20.29 7.24
N PHE A 447 25.85 19.40 6.82
CA PHE A 447 26.42 18.36 7.68
C PHE A 447 27.09 18.95 8.91
N ILE A 448 28.03 19.89 8.72
CA ILE A 448 28.81 20.46 9.82
C ILE A 448 27.91 21.24 10.79
N LYS A 449 26.88 21.92 10.27
CA LYS A 449 25.86 22.61 11.06
C LYS A 449 25.05 21.64 11.91
N GLU A 450 24.56 20.55 11.34
CA GLU A 450 23.79 19.52 12.07
C GLU A 450 24.66 18.77 13.09
N LEU A 451 25.92 18.48 12.75
CA LEU A 451 26.88 17.87 13.68
C LEU A 451 27.16 18.78 14.88
N ASN A 452 27.46 20.06 14.64
CA ASN A 452 27.73 21.02 15.71
C ASN A 452 26.48 21.25 16.59
N LYS A 453 25.28 21.22 15.98
CA LYS A 453 24.01 21.25 16.73
C LYS A 453 23.84 20.02 17.62
N ALA A 454 24.18 18.83 17.12
CA ALA A 454 24.14 17.59 17.91
C ALA A 454 25.09 17.66 19.12
N ILE A 455 26.34 18.09 18.91
CA ILE A 455 27.33 18.30 20.00
C ILE A 455 26.79 19.26 21.07
N LYS A 456 26.28 20.42 20.65
CA LYS A 456 25.73 21.43 21.57
C LYS A 456 24.55 20.88 22.37
N SER A 457 23.65 20.14 21.72
CA SER A 457 22.50 19.53 22.37
C SER A 457 22.92 18.48 23.39
N ALA A 458 23.83 17.58 23.03
CA ALA A 458 24.33 16.52 23.91
C ALA A 458 25.02 17.11 25.15
N ASN A 459 25.90 18.09 24.96
CA ASN A 459 26.56 18.76 26.09
C ASN A 459 25.58 19.51 27.01
N LYS A 460 24.55 20.15 26.44
CA LYS A 460 23.51 20.83 27.23
C LYS A 460 22.74 19.83 28.10
N GLU A 461 22.36 18.68 27.56
CA GLU A 461 21.68 17.63 28.31
C GLU A 461 22.55 17.07 29.43
N ARG A 462 23.85 16.84 29.17
CA ARG A 462 24.80 16.39 30.20
C ARG A 462 24.95 17.40 31.33
N LEU A 463 25.09 18.68 31.00
CA LEU A 463 25.18 19.76 32.00
C LEU A 463 23.91 19.84 32.86
N ASN A 464 22.73 19.72 32.26
CA ASN A 464 21.46 19.67 33.00
C ASN A 464 21.39 18.48 33.96
N ASN A 465 22.03 17.35 33.61
CA ASN A 465 22.12 16.15 34.42
C ASN A 465 23.33 16.16 35.38
N GLY A 466 23.96 17.31 35.62
CA GLY A 466 25.11 17.46 36.52
C GLY A 466 26.42 16.83 36.02
N SER A 467 26.46 16.38 34.76
CA SER A 467 27.60 15.75 34.12
C SER A 467 28.43 16.76 33.31
N ARG A 468 29.73 16.50 33.18
CA ARG A 468 30.61 17.34 32.35
C ARG A 468 30.34 17.13 30.84
N PRO A 469 30.55 18.17 30.00
CA PRO A 469 30.58 18.05 28.54
C PRO A 469 31.60 17.00 28.09
N VAL A 470 31.30 16.30 26.98
CA VAL A 470 32.17 15.23 26.46
C VAL A 470 32.78 15.58 25.10
N ALA A 471 32.10 16.41 24.29
CA ALA A 471 32.57 16.77 22.96
C ALA A 471 32.86 18.29 22.86
N LYS A 472 33.97 18.68 22.22
CA LYS A 472 34.30 20.09 21.97
C LYS A 472 33.37 20.64 20.89
N VAL A 473 32.81 21.84 21.12
CA VAL A 473 32.07 22.58 20.09
C VAL A 473 33.01 22.92 18.94
N LEU A 474 32.65 22.56 17.71
CA LEU A 474 33.51 22.70 16.54
C LEU A 474 33.80 24.17 16.23
N THR A 475 35.08 24.48 16.02
CA THR A 475 35.62 25.75 15.51
C THR A 475 35.88 25.65 14.01
N LYS A 476 36.10 26.78 13.32
CA LYS A 476 36.43 26.79 11.88
C LYS A 476 37.65 25.93 11.51
N SER A 477 38.61 25.79 12.42
CA SER A 477 39.77 24.90 12.21
C SER A 477 39.35 23.43 12.25
N ASP A 478 38.49 23.07 13.22
CA ASP A 478 37.94 21.72 13.33
C ASP A 478 37.05 21.39 12.10
N GLU A 479 36.37 22.37 11.51
CA GLU A 479 35.57 22.19 10.29
C GLU A 479 36.40 21.71 9.09
N MET A 480 37.65 22.18 8.93
CA MET A 480 38.52 21.74 7.84
C MET A 480 38.88 20.25 7.93
N GLU A 481 39.11 19.73 9.13
CA GLU A 481 39.40 18.30 9.37
C GLU A 481 38.17 17.42 9.08
N TRP A 482 36.97 17.92 9.39
CA TRP A 482 35.73 17.21 9.08
C TRP A 482 35.41 17.16 7.60
N MET A 483 35.86 18.14 6.81
CA MET A 483 35.57 18.22 5.38
C MET A 483 36.13 17.01 4.63
N GLU A 484 37.41 16.69 4.84
CA GLU A 484 38.05 15.57 4.14
C GLU A 484 37.39 14.23 4.49
N LEU A 485 37.15 13.99 5.78
CA LEU A 485 36.49 12.77 6.26
C LEU A 485 35.06 12.65 5.70
N PHE A 486 34.29 13.75 5.75
CA PHE A 486 32.91 13.76 5.28
C PHE A 486 32.84 13.52 3.77
N GLU A 487 33.62 14.24 2.97
CA GLU A 487 33.60 14.10 1.51
C GLU A 487 34.08 12.71 1.08
N GLY A 488 35.10 12.15 1.75
CA GLY A 488 35.54 10.77 1.51
C GLY A 488 34.44 9.75 1.79
N LYS A 489 33.77 9.84 2.95
CA LYS A 489 32.66 8.95 3.31
C LYS A 489 31.45 9.14 2.40
N LYS A 490 31.16 10.37 1.99
CA LYS A 490 30.06 10.70 1.09
C LYS A 490 30.30 10.13 -0.29
N ALA A 491 31.51 10.25 -0.82
CA ALA A 491 31.89 9.64 -2.09
C ALA A 491 31.70 8.12 -2.07
N GLU A 492 32.14 7.42 -1.00
CA GLU A 492 31.91 5.98 -0.83
C GLU A 492 30.40 5.63 -0.91
N ALA A 493 29.55 6.39 -0.22
CA ALA A 493 28.10 6.17 -0.23
C ALA A 493 27.45 6.51 -1.57
N GLN A 494 27.91 7.56 -2.25
CA GLN A 494 27.41 7.99 -3.56
C GLN A 494 27.73 6.98 -4.66
N ILE A 495 28.90 6.34 -4.64
CA ILE A 495 29.25 5.27 -5.59
C ILE A 495 28.22 4.14 -5.50
N LEU A 496 27.93 3.65 -4.29
CA LEU A 496 26.94 2.60 -4.06
C LEU A 496 25.53 3.04 -4.46
N GLN A 497 25.17 4.31 -4.21
CA GLN A 497 23.89 4.86 -4.63
C GLN A 497 23.75 4.88 -6.16
N SER A 498 24.81 5.27 -6.89
CA SER A 498 24.83 5.22 -8.36
C SER A 498 24.78 3.80 -8.91
N GLU A 499 25.42 2.83 -8.24
CA GLU A 499 25.30 1.41 -8.59
C GLU A 499 23.84 0.94 -8.43
N ILE A 500 23.20 1.26 -7.30
CA ILE A 500 21.79 0.93 -7.06
C ILE A 500 20.90 1.52 -8.14
N GLU A 501 21.07 2.80 -8.48
CA GLU A 501 20.26 3.47 -9.51
C GLU A 501 20.46 2.85 -10.90
N LYS A 502 21.71 2.47 -11.23
CA LYS A 502 22.01 1.77 -12.49
C LYS A 502 21.34 0.41 -12.55
N THR A 503 21.44 -0.39 -11.48
CA THR A 503 20.81 -1.71 -11.40
C THR A 503 19.29 -1.61 -11.42
N ASP A 504 18.68 -0.68 -10.68
CA ASP A 504 17.24 -0.43 -10.68
C ASP A 504 16.75 -0.06 -12.10
N LYS A 505 17.52 0.76 -12.84
CA LYS A 505 17.21 1.11 -14.24
C LYS A 505 17.30 -0.10 -15.17
N GLU A 506 18.31 -0.94 -15.03
CA GLU A 506 18.48 -2.16 -15.85
C GLU A 506 17.33 -3.15 -15.60
N ILE A 507 16.99 -3.41 -14.32
CA ILE A 507 15.83 -4.20 -13.93
C ILE A 507 14.56 -3.63 -14.55
N GLY A 508 14.33 -2.31 -14.42
CA GLY A 508 13.16 -1.64 -15.00
C GLY A 508 13.04 -1.86 -16.50
N GLN A 509 14.11 -1.63 -17.26
CA GLN A 509 14.15 -1.83 -18.71
C GLN A 509 13.83 -3.28 -19.10
N MET A 510 14.42 -4.26 -18.42
CA MET A 510 14.14 -5.67 -18.67
C MET A 510 12.69 -6.03 -18.37
N VAL A 511 12.15 -5.57 -17.23
CA VAL A 511 10.74 -5.81 -16.86
C VAL A 511 9.79 -5.18 -17.89
N TYR A 512 10.08 -3.98 -18.39
CA TYR A 512 9.28 -3.35 -19.44
C TYR A 512 9.28 -4.15 -20.75
N GLN A 513 10.44 -4.71 -21.12
CA GLN A 513 10.56 -5.58 -22.29
C GLN A 513 9.77 -6.89 -22.12
N LEU A 514 9.80 -7.51 -20.93
CA LEU A 514 9.04 -8.73 -20.66
C LEU A 514 7.52 -8.53 -20.80
N TYR A 515 7.01 -7.37 -20.40
CA TYR A 515 5.62 -7.01 -20.64
C TYR A 515 5.37 -6.42 -22.03
N GLY A 516 6.39 -6.18 -22.83
CA GLY A 516 6.27 -5.63 -24.19
C GLY A 516 5.75 -4.20 -24.25
N LEU A 517 6.12 -3.33 -23.30
CA LEU A 517 5.72 -1.92 -23.29
C LEU A 517 6.35 -1.13 -24.44
N THR A 518 5.64 -0.11 -24.91
CA THR A 518 6.19 0.88 -25.86
C THR A 518 6.99 1.97 -25.16
N ASP A 519 7.83 2.71 -25.89
CA ASP A 519 8.58 3.85 -25.32
C ASP A 519 7.67 4.93 -24.70
N GLU A 520 6.49 5.17 -25.30
CA GLU A 520 5.47 6.06 -24.75
C GLU A 520 4.95 5.56 -23.40
N GLU A 521 4.63 4.27 -23.31
CA GLU A 521 4.16 3.64 -22.07
C GLU A 521 5.26 3.64 -21.00
N ILE A 522 6.51 3.38 -21.37
CA ILE A 522 7.67 3.48 -20.47
C ILE A 522 7.82 4.90 -19.93
N ALA A 523 7.73 5.92 -20.79
CA ALA A 523 7.80 7.31 -20.35
C ALA A 523 6.69 7.66 -19.35
N ILE A 524 5.47 7.15 -19.54
CA ILE A 524 4.37 7.30 -18.58
C ILE A 524 4.71 6.63 -17.25
N VAL A 525 5.27 5.40 -17.29
CA VAL A 525 5.65 4.67 -16.08
C VAL A 525 6.66 5.45 -15.25
N GLU A 526 7.70 5.97 -15.89
CA GLU A 526 8.82 6.70 -15.25
C GLU A 526 8.44 8.11 -14.77
N THR A 527 7.44 8.75 -15.38
CA THR A 527 7.03 10.12 -15.02
C THR A 527 5.91 10.18 -13.98
N SER A 528 5.09 9.12 -13.86
CA SER A 528 4.00 9.14 -12.88
C SER A 528 4.47 8.60 -11.52
N ASN A 529 4.63 9.51 -10.55
CA ASN A 529 4.79 9.14 -9.15
C ASN A 529 3.41 8.73 -8.57
N HIS A 530 3.12 7.43 -8.57
CA HIS A 530 2.03 6.83 -7.79
C HIS A 530 2.52 6.40 -6.43
#